data_AF-A0A962K6V1-F1
#
_entry.id   AF-A0A962K6V1-F1
#
_cell.length_a   1.000
_cell.length_b   1.000
_cell.length_c   1.000
_cell.angle_alpha   90.00
_cell.angle_beta   90.00
_cell.angle_gamma   90.00
#
_symmetry.space_group_name_H-M   'P 1'
#
loop_
_entity.id
_entity.type
_entity.pdbx_description
1 polymer ?
#
loop_
_entity_poly.entity_id
_entity_poly.type
_entity_poly.pdbx_seq_one_letter_code
_entity_poly.pdbx_strand_id
1 'polypeptide(L)' 'MKPTDNIFLIGPMGVGKTTIGRVLADHLQMQFVDSDREIEESTGADIPWIFDVEGEAGFRLREAKMIAEL' A
#
# COMPACT_ATOMS: atom_id res chain seq x y z
N MET A 1 6.28 -17.43 19.13
CA MET A 1 5.56 -16.22 18.72
C MET A 1 4.37 -16.63 17.89
N LYS A 2 3.16 -16.14 18.17
CA LYS A 2 2.07 -16.20 17.18
C LYS A 2 2.56 -15.45 15.93
N PRO A 3 2.19 -15.85 14.70
CA PRO A 3 2.43 -15.01 13.54
C PRO A 3 1.84 -13.63 13.87
N THR A 4 2.66 -12.60 13.75
CA THR A 4 2.20 -11.22 13.96
C THR A 4 1.29 -10.90 12.78
N ASP A 5 0.00 -10.75 13.05
CA ASP A 5 -0.95 -10.28 12.05
C ASP A 5 -0.48 -8.91 11.51
N ASN A 6 -0.60 -8.70 10.20
CA ASN A 6 -0.27 -7.43 9.55
C ASN A 6 -1.12 -6.29 10.14
N ILE A 7 -0.52 -5.10 10.28
CA ILE A 7 -1.24 -3.89 10.70
C ILE A 7 -1.54 -3.05 9.46
N PHE A 8 -2.82 -2.92 9.13
CA PHE A 8 -3.29 -2.10 8.00
C PHE A 8 -3.70 -0.70 8.46
N LEU A 9 -3.06 0.33 7.89
CA LEU A 9 -3.41 1.72 8.12
C LEU A 9 -4.31 2.21 6.97
N ILE A 10 -5.58 2.51 7.28
CA ILE A 10 -6.57 3.00 6.30
C ILE A 10 -6.92 4.47 6.55
N GLY A 11 -7.33 5.17 5.49
CA GLY A 11 -7.73 6.57 5.54
C GLY A 11 -7.44 7.33 4.25
N PRO A 12 -7.92 8.58 4.11
CA PRO A 12 -7.74 9.37 2.90
C PRO A 12 -6.26 9.70 2.62
N MET A 13 -5.95 10.15 1.40
CA MET A 13 -4.63 10.66 1.04
C MET A 13 -4.26 11.86 1.92
N GLY A 14 -3.00 11.98 2.34
CA GLY A 14 -2.51 13.12 3.13
C GLY A 14 -2.81 13.09 4.63
N VAL A 15 -3.57 12.10 5.15
CA VAL A 15 -3.85 11.98 6.61
C VAL A 15 -2.63 11.51 7.44
N GLY A 16 -1.50 11.23 6.80
CA GLY A 16 -0.25 10.88 7.48
C GLY A 16 0.00 9.37 7.68
N LYS A 17 -0.71 8.50 6.95
CA LYS A 17 -0.57 7.03 7.05
C LYS A 17 0.88 6.57 6.88
N THR A 18 1.57 7.06 5.86
CA THR A 18 2.96 6.68 5.58
C THR A 18 3.91 7.15 6.70
N THR A 19 3.65 8.33 7.28
CA THR A 19 4.46 8.86 8.39
C THR A 19 4.26 8.02 9.66
N ILE A 20 3.01 7.77 10.06
CA ILE A 20 2.70 6.98 11.25
C ILE A 20 3.13 5.53 11.06
N GLY A 21 2.92 4.95 9.87
CA GLY A 21 3.29 3.57 9.56
C GLY A 21 4.77 3.30 9.66
N ARG A 22 5.62 4.22 9.18
CA ARG A 22 7.08 4.10 9.36
C ARG A 22 7.49 4.13 10.83
N VAL A 23 6.93 5.07 11.60
CA VAL A 23 7.21 5.17 13.04
C VAL A 23 6.76 3.90 13.76
N LEU A 24 5.56 3.41 13.46
CA LEU A 24 5.00 2.21 14.07
C LEU A 24 5.83 0.96 13.72
N ALA A 25 6.21 0.80 12.46
CA ALA A 25 7.04 -0.30 11.99
C ALA A 25 8.41 -0.33 12.70
N ASP A 26 9.06 0.83 12.85
CA ASP A 26 10.31 0.95 13.60
C ASP A 26 10.14 0.57 15.08
N HIS A 27 9.09 1.06 15.74
CA HIS A 27 8.82 0.73 17.15
C HIS A 27 8.49 -0.75 17.38
N LEU A 28 7.81 -1.38 16.42
CA LEU A 28 7.41 -2.79 16.50
C LEU A 28 8.42 -3.75 15.85
N GLN A 29 9.52 -3.23 15.29
CA GLN A 29 10.51 -4.00 14.54
C GLN A 29 9.87 -4.82 13.40
N MET A 30 8.91 -4.21 12.71
CA MET A 30 8.20 -4.75 11.56
C MET A 30 8.68 -4.07 10.27
N GLN A 31 8.39 -4.70 9.12
CA GLN A 31 8.58 -4.03 7.83
C GLN A 31 7.43 -3.06 7.57
N PHE A 32 7.76 -1.88 7.04
CA PHE A 32 6.77 -0.95 6.52
C PHE A 32 6.60 -1.19 5.01
N VAL A 33 5.35 -1.30 4.57
CA VAL A 33 4.97 -1.45 3.16
C VAL A 33 3.96 -0.35 2.82
N ASP A 34 4.14 0.28 1.65
CA ASP A 34 3.18 1.24 1.08
C ASP A 34 2.58 0.62 -0.18
N SER A 35 1.29 0.29 -0.16
CA SER A 35 0.62 -0.43 -1.23
C SER A 35 0.68 0.30 -2.57
N ASP A 36 0.61 1.63 -2.57
CA ASP A 36 0.67 2.41 -3.81
C ASP A 36 2.05 2.26 -4.45
N ARG A 37 3.10 2.32 -3.63
CA ARG A 37 4.48 2.13 -4.07
C ARG A 37 4.72 0.72 -4.61
N GLU A 38 4.21 -0.31 -3.94
CA GLU A 38 4.34 -1.69 -4.43
C GLU A 38 3.59 -1.89 -5.76
N ILE A 39 2.45 -1.21 -5.96
CA ILE A 39 1.75 -1.21 -7.25
C ILE A 39 2.61 -0.56 -8.33
N GLU A 40 3.24 0.59 -8.06
CA GLU A 40 4.13 1.24 -9.03
C GLU A 40 5.35 0.37 -9.37
N GLU A 41 5.99 -0.22 -8.34
CA GLU A 41 7.16 -1.09 -8.52
C GLU A 41 6.83 -2.38 -9.28
N SER A 42 5.68 -3.01 -8.99
CA SER A 42 5.25 -4.25 -9.66
C SER A 42 4.75 -4.05 -11.10
N THR A 43 4.26 -2.86 -11.42
CA THR A 43 3.72 -2.54 -12.76
C THR A 43 4.71 -1.79 -13.65
N GLY A 44 5.69 -1.11 -13.06
CA GLY A 44 6.60 -0.22 -13.78
C GLY A 44 5.91 1.06 -14.29
N ALA A 45 4.74 1.41 -13.75
CA ALA A 45 3.97 2.59 -14.11
C ALA A 45 3.55 3.37 -12.87
N ASP A 46 3.50 4.70 -12.98
CA ASP A 46 3.01 5.54 -11.89
C ASP A 46 1.47 5.45 -11.74
N ILE A 47 0.97 5.75 -10.54
CA ILE A 47 -0.47 5.69 -10.24
C ILE A 47 -1.29 6.57 -11.21
N PRO A 48 -0.92 7.83 -11.50
CA PRO A 48 -1.64 8.66 -12.47
C PRO A 48 -1.80 7.99 -13.83
N TRP A 49 -0.74 7.37 -14.36
CA TRP A 49 -0.78 6.67 -15.64
C TRP A 49 -1.71 5.45 -15.60
N ILE A 50 -1.71 4.69 -14.51
CA ILE A 50 -2.64 3.57 -14.31
C ILE A 50 -4.09 4.06 -14.35
N PHE A 51 -4.39 5.17 -13.69
CA PHE A 51 -5.72 5.79 -13.75
C PHE A 51 -6.07 6.28 -15.16
N ASP A 52 -5.13 6.87 -15.88
CA ASP A 52 -5.36 7.35 -17.25
C ASP A 52 -5.67 6.20 -18.23
N VAL A 53 -5.00 5.06 -18.08
CA VAL A 53 -5.12 3.91 -18.99
C VAL A 53 -6.27 2.97 -18.61
N GLU A 54 -6.46 2.72 -17.32
CA GLU A 54 -7.36 1.67 -16.83
C GLU A 54 -8.57 2.22 -16.06
N GLY A 55 -8.56 3.52 -15.75
CA GLY A 55 -9.54 4.15 -14.88
C GLY A 55 -9.46 3.66 -13.44
N GLU A 56 -10.37 4.18 -12.61
CA GLU A 56 -10.45 3.77 -11.20
C GLU A 56 -10.71 2.27 -11.05
N ALA A 57 -11.52 1.67 -11.91
CA ALA A 57 -11.85 0.25 -11.82
C ALA A 57 -10.61 -0.65 -11.97
N GLY A 58 -9.71 -0.35 -12.92
CA GLY A 58 -8.45 -1.09 -13.07
C GLY A 58 -7.52 -0.89 -11.89
N PHE A 59 -7.39 0.35 -11.41
CA PHE A 59 -6.61 0.64 -10.21
C PHE A 59 -7.11 -0.14 -8.98
N ARG A 60 -8.43 -0.18 -8.73
CA ARG A 60 -9.01 -0.91 -7.58
C ARG A 60 -8.79 -2.42 -7.67
N LEU A 61 -8.77 -2.99 -8.87
CA LEU A 61 -8.43 -4.41 -9.05
C LEU A 61 -6.97 -4.69 -8.69
N ARG A 62 -6.05 -3.79 -9.04
CA ARG A 62 -4.63 -3.89 -8.68
C ARG A 62 -4.42 -3.73 -7.18
N GLU A 63 -5.09 -2.75 -6.58
CA GLU A 63 -5.08 -2.52 -5.12
C GLU A 63 -5.55 -3.76 -4.35
N ALA A 64 -6.69 -4.35 -4.75
CA ALA A 64 -7.20 -5.57 -4.13
C ALA A 64 -6.24 -6.75 -4.28
N LYS A 65 -5.61 -6.90 -5.45
CA LYS A 65 -4.61 -7.95 -5.70
C LYS A 65 -3.36 -7.75 -4.83
N MET A 66 -2.83 -6.53 -4.76
CA MET A 66 -1.66 -6.21 -3.94
C MET A 66 -1.91 -6.52 -2.46
N ILE A 67 -3.05 -6.10 -1.92
CA ILE A 67 -3.40 -6.37 -0.50
C ILE A 67 -3.51 -7.88 -0.22
N ALA A 68 -3.94 -8.69 -1.20
CA ALA A 68 -4.02 -10.14 -1.05
C ALA A 68 -2.66 -10.86 -1.09
N GLU A 69 -1.61 -10.19 -1.59
CA GLU A 69 -0.24 -10.73 -1.70
C GLU A 69 0.66 -10.34 -0.50
N LEU A 70 0.17 -9.48 0.42
CA LEU A 70 0.85 -9.00 1.64
C LEU A 70 0.47 -9.77 2.91
#